data_AF-A0A4U2ZN09-F1
#
_entry.id   AF-A0A4U2ZN09-F1
#
_cell.length_a   1.000
_cell.length_b   1.000
_cell.length_c   1.000
_cell.angle_alpha   90.00
_cell.angle_beta   90.00
_cell.angle_gamma   90.00
#
_symmetry.space_group_name_H-M   'P 1'
#
loop_
_entity.id
_entity.type
_entity.pdbx_description
1 polymer ?
#
loop_
_entity_poly.entity_id
_entity_poly.type
_entity_poly.pdbx_seq_one_letter_code
_entity_poly.pdbx_strand_id
1 'polypeptide(L)' 'KRSERVEKRNRQSGLGLDVYDAYTGQTRDVKTLSGGEKFNASLCLALGMADVIQSYEGGISIETMFIDEGFGSLDEES' A
#
# COMPACT_ATOMS: atom_id res chain seq x y z
N LYS A 1 -16.05 4.14 3.91
CA LYS A 1 -16.36 5.55 3.60
C LYS A 1 -15.30 6.04 2.62
N ARG A 2 -15.68 6.62 1.48
CA ARG A 2 -14.75 7.15 0.49
C ARG A 2 -14.21 8.49 1.01
N SER A 3 -12.91 8.73 0.91
CA SER A 3 -12.32 10.00 1.31
C SER A 3 -12.95 11.17 0.57
N GLU A 4 -13.31 12.23 1.29
CA GLU A 4 -13.82 13.49 0.72
C GLU A 4 -12.69 14.46 0.34
N ARG A 5 -11.43 14.02 0.45
CA ARG A 5 -10.27 14.87 0.16
C ARG A 5 -10.11 15.04 -1.36
N VAL A 6 -10.46 16.22 -1.88
CA VAL A 6 -10.26 16.58 -3.28
C VAL A 6 -8.78 16.91 -3.50
N GLU A 7 -8.02 15.97 -4.07
CA GLU A 7 -6.64 16.25 -4.48
C GLU A 7 -6.62 17.29 -5.61
N LYS A 8 -5.77 18.32 -5.48
CA LYS A 8 -5.50 19.28 -6.57
C LYS A 8 -4.84 18.50 -7.71
N ARG A 9 -5.59 18.32 -8.82
CA ARG A 9 -5.21 17.58 -10.05
C ARG A 9 -4.07 18.24 -10.85
N ASN A 10 -2.95 18.58 -10.22
CA ASN A 10 -1.83 19.18 -10.95
C ASN A 10 -0.51 18.49 -10.59
N ARG A 11 -0.05 17.69 -11.55
CA ARG A 11 1.21 16.92 -11.63
C ARG A 11 1.32 15.77 -10.64
N GLN A 12 1.18 14.56 -11.19
CA GLN A 12 1.53 13.28 -10.55
C GLN A 12 0.74 12.98 -9.26
N SER A 13 -0.60 13.10 -9.34
CA SER A 13 -1.48 12.51 -8.31
C SER A 13 -1.40 11.00 -8.46
N GLY A 14 -0.84 10.33 -7.46
CA GLY A 14 -0.83 8.86 -7.38
C GLY A 14 -2.25 8.31 -7.22
N LEU A 15 -2.36 7.03 -6.87
CA LEU A 15 -3.60 6.51 -6.31
C LEU A 15 -3.87 7.37 -5.06
N GLY A 16 -4.93 8.18 -5.06
CA GLY A 16 -5.34 9.02 -3.92
C GLY A 16 -5.80 8.15 -2.76
N LEU A 17 -4.84 7.51 -2.11
CA LEU A 17 -5.01 6.51 -1.08
C LEU A 17 -5.06 7.19 0.28
N ASP A 18 -5.99 6.74 1.11
CA ASP A 18 -6.01 7.02 2.53
C ASP A 18 -5.90 5.71 3.30
N VAL A 19 -5.39 5.79 4.53
CA VAL A 19 -5.32 4.69 5.47
C VAL A 19 -6.31 4.90 6.58
N TYR A 20 -7.01 3.83 6.96
CA TYR A 20 -7.80 3.81 8.17
C TYR A 20 -6.91 3.51 9.37
N ASP A 21 -6.82 4.44 10.30
CA ASP A 21 -6.13 4.27 11.57
C ASP A 21 -7.09 3.67 12.60
N ALA A 22 -6.84 2.42 12.98
CA ALA A 22 -7.68 1.69 13.94
C ALA A 22 -7.56 2.21 15.38
N TYR A 23 -6.45 2.87 15.74
CA TYR A 23 -6.24 3.41 17.08
C TYR A 23 -7.07 4.67 17.31
N THR A 24 -7.12 5.54 16.30
CA THR A 24 -7.88 6.80 16.37
C THR A 24 -9.29 6.70 15.79
N GLY A 25 -9.57 5.65 15.02
CA GLY A 25 -10.84 5.45 14.30
C GLY A 25 -11.03 6.40 13.11
N GLN A 26 -9.96 7.07 12.67
CA GLN A 26 -9.99 8.11 11.65
C GLN A 26 -9.29 7.67 10.36
N THR A 27 -9.66 8.30 9.26
CA THR A 27 -8.99 8.11 7.97
C THR A 27 -7.94 9.21 7.76
N ARG A 28 -6.69 8.82 7.49
CA ARG A 28 -5.54 9.71 7.32
C ARG A 28 -4.85 9.52 5.97
N ASP A 29 -4.21 10.59 5.48
CA ASP A 29 -3.44 10.55 4.22
C ASP A 29 -2.26 9.60 4.37
N VAL A 30 -2.01 8.74 3.37
CA VAL A 30 -0.86 7.81 3.32
C VAL A 30 0.49 8.50 3.52
N LYS A 31 0.61 9.81 3.25
CA LYS A 31 1.82 10.59 3.52
C LYS A 31 2.23 10.57 4.99
N THR A 32 1.27 10.41 5.90
CA THR A 32 1.47 10.39 7.35
C THR A 32 2.03 9.06 7.87
N LEU A 33 2.11 8.02 7.03
CA LEU A 33 2.69 6.74 7.42
C LEU A 33 4.20 6.85 7.67
N SER A 34 4.71 6.10 8.64
CA SER A 34 6.14 5.89 8.89
C SER A 34 6.82 5.14 7.72
N GLY A 35 8.14 4.99 7.77
CA GLY A 35 8.89 4.19 6.80
C GLY A 35 8.41 2.73 6.75
N GLY A 36 8.39 2.05 7.90
CA GLY A 36 7.92 0.67 8.02
C GLY A 36 6.45 0.51 7.66
N GLU A 37 5.59 1.47 8.04
CA GLU A 37 4.17 1.45 7.65
C GLU A 37 3.99 1.58 6.12
N LYS A 38 4.78 2.44 5.46
CA LYS A 38 4.77 2.56 3.99
C LYS A 38 5.25 1.28 3.33
N PHE A 39 6.30 0.66 3.86
CA PHE A 39 6.82 -0.60 3.36
C PHE A 39 5.76 -1.70 3.42
N ASN A 40 5.16 -1.94 4.60
CA ASN A 40 4.11 -2.94 4.79
C ASN A 40 2.91 -2.68 3.87
N ALA A 41 2.43 -1.43 3.78
CA ALA A 41 1.33 -1.08 2.90
C ALA A 41 1.65 -1.38 1.42
N SER A 42 2.87 -1.08 0.97
CA SER A 42 3.31 -1.35 -0.41
C SER A 42 3.44 -2.86 -0.69
N LEU A 43 3.96 -3.62 0.28
CA LEU A 43 4.09 -5.07 0.17
C LEU A 43 2.72 -5.75 0.12
N CYS A 44 1.79 -5.39 1.01
CA CYS A 44 0.42 -5.90 0.97
C CYS A 44 -0.28 -5.57 -0.35
N LEU A 45 -0.09 -4.36 -0.89
CA LEU A 45 -0.66 -3.97 -2.17
C LEU A 45 -0.07 -4.79 -3.33
N ALA A 46 1.25 -5.03 -3.33
CA ALA A 46 1.91 -5.83 -4.34
C ALA A 46 1.43 -7.28 -4.34
N LEU A 47 1.30 -7.89 -3.16
CA LEU A 47 0.77 -9.25 -2.99
C LEU A 47 -0.69 -9.34 -3.45
N GLY A 48 -1.55 -8.42 -3.00
CA GLY A 48 -2.95 -8.40 -3.43
C GLY A 48 -3.11 -8.15 -4.94
N MET A 49 -2.25 -7.33 -5.54
CA MET A 49 -2.25 -7.13 -6.99
C MET A 49 -1.78 -8.38 -7.74
N ALA A 50 -0.80 -9.10 -7.21
CA ALA A 50 -0.37 -10.38 -7.77
C ALA A 50 -1.50 -11.41 -7.77
N ASP A 51 -2.25 -11.54 -6.67
CA ASP A 51 -3.42 -12.42 -6.58
C ASP A 51 -4.50 -12.05 -7.60
N VAL A 52 -4.77 -10.74 -7.75
CA VAL A 52 -5.71 -10.24 -8.76
C VAL A 52 -5.23 -10.63 -10.15
N ILE A 53 -3.99 -10.32 -10.53
CA ILE A 53 -3.47 -10.62 -11.87
C ILE A 53 -3.58 -12.13 -12.19
N GLN A 54 -3.17 -12.99 -11.25
CA GLN A 54 -3.26 -14.44 -11.40
C GLN A 54 -4.70 -14.92 -11.60
N SER A 55 -5.66 -14.34 -10.87
CA SER A 55 -7.08 -14.69 -11.00
C SER A 55 -7.73 -14.27 -12.33
N TYR A 56 -7.25 -13.18 -12.95
CA TYR A 56 -7.83 -12.65 -14.19
C TYR A 56 -7.18 -13.23 -15.47
N GLU A 57 -5.88 -13.53 -15.46
CA GLU A 57 -5.15 -13.95 -16.67
C GLU A 57 -5.04 -15.48 -16.85
N GLY A 58 -5.63 -16.28 -15.94
CA GLY A 58 -5.91 -17.72 -16.11
C GLY A 58 -4.73 -18.68 -16.35
N GLY A 59 -3.52 -18.16 -16.49
CA GLY A 59 -2.30 -18.93 -16.79
C GLY A 59 -1.00 -18.21 -16.43
N ILE A 60 -1.08 -17.00 -15.85
CA ILE A 60 0.07 -16.33 -15.25
C ILE A 60 0.14 -16.77 -13.78
N SER A 61 1.25 -17.40 -13.41
CA SER A 61 1.61 -17.73 -12.03
C SER A 61 2.69 -16.76 -11.58
N ILE A 62 2.49 -16.08 -10.45
CA ILE A 62 3.52 -15.22 -9.84
C ILE A 62 4.16 -16.02 -8.72
N GLU A 63 5.31 -16.63 -9.02
CA GLU A 63 5.99 -17.57 -8.11
C GLU A 63 7.10 -16.93 -7.27
N THR A 64 7.55 -15.74 -7.65
CA THR A 64 8.70 -15.09 -7.01
C THR A 64 8.56 -13.58 -7.03
N MET A 65 8.88 -12.97 -5.89
CA MET A 65 8.96 -11.52 -5.72
C MET A 65 10.36 -11.17 -5.20
N PHE A 66 11.01 -10.21 -5.85
CA PHE A 66 12.28 -9.66 -5.38
C PHE A 66 12.01 -8.38 -4.60
N ILE A 67 12.60 -8.28 -3.41
CA ILE A 67 12.50 -7.13 -2.53
C ILE A 67 13.94 -6.70 -2.23
N ASP A 68 14.28 -5.49 -2.63
CA ASP A 68 15.64 -4.96 -2.49
C ASP A 68 15.81 -4.23 -1.16
N GLU A 69 14.87 -3.35 -0.82
CA GLU A 69 14.96 -2.44 0.33
C GLU A 69 13.64 -2.38 1.10
N GLY A 70 13.73 -2.00 2.39
CA GLY A 70 12.57 -1.64 3.21
C GLY A 70 12.39 -2.44 4.50
N PHE A 71 13.00 -3.62 4.62
CA PHE A 71 12.96 -4.41 5.85
C PHE A 71 13.71 -3.76 7.02
N GLY A 72 14.78 -2.98 6.76
CA GLY A 72 15.51 -2.25 7.80
C GLY A 72 14.72 -1.11 8.45
N SER A 73 13.51 -0.81 7.94
CA SER A 73 12.58 0.15 8.53
C SER A 73 11.51 -0.50 9.42
N LEU A 74 11.55 -1.83 9.56
CA LEU A 74 10.70 -2.61 10.46
C LEU A 74 11.42 -2.79 11.80
N ASP A 75 10.68 -2.65 12.88
CA ASP A 75 11.17 -2.98 14.22
C ASP A 75 11.09 -4.50 14.45
N GLU A 76 11.98 -5.07 15.25
CA GLU A 76 12.03 -6.52 15.51
C GLU A 76 10.78 -7.02 16.26
N GLU A 77 10.03 -6.12 16.91
CA GLU A 77 8.80 -6.41 17.66
C GLU A 77 7.49 -6.14 16.89
N SER A 78 7.55 -5.81 15.59
CA SER A 78 6.34 -5.54 14.77
C SER A 78 5.57 -6.80 14.36
#